data_AF-A0A2M7MCG0-F1
#
_entry.id   AF-A0A2M7MCG0-F1
#
_cell.length_a   1.000
_cell.length_b   1.000
_cell.length_c   1.000
_cell.angle_alpha   90.00
_cell.angle_beta   90.00
_cell.angle_gamma   90.00
#
_symmetry.space_group_name_H-M   'P 1'
#
loop_
_entity.id
_entity.type
_entity.pdbx_description
1 polymer ?
#
loop_
_entity_poly.entity_id
_entity_poly.type
_entity_poly.pdbx_seq_one_letter_code
_entity_poly.pdbx_strand_id
1 'polypeptide(L)'
;MEKYAGVISVVLFESKLSEAKEALKEGRGTDASGILNVVELYSKRAEVPVPGEVEDLRHNAYELSVNNKITEAREALDNRDYSDALGALAGVEVYAKRIGIPTPPEFESMKNEAYNMAIDLNLKSAFEAKNDNNYADIESSINFVEMYAKKGSMDIPQKC
;
A
#
# COMPACT_ATOMS: atom_id res chain seq x y z
N MET A 1 -26.14 -28.37 -16.67
CA MET A 1 -25.05 -27.37 -16.74
C MET A 1 -24.24 -27.28 -15.44
N GLU A 2 -24.83 -27.52 -14.26
CA GLU A 2 -24.12 -27.49 -12.96
C GLU A 2 -22.91 -28.43 -12.86
N LYS A 3 -22.96 -29.62 -13.47
CA LYS A 3 -21.88 -30.63 -13.38
C LYS A 3 -20.52 -30.14 -13.94
N TYR A 4 -20.52 -29.21 -14.88
CA TYR A 4 -19.28 -28.64 -15.44
C TYR A 4 -18.77 -27.43 -14.64
N ALA A 5 -19.64 -26.76 -13.87
CA ALA A 5 -19.27 -25.57 -13.10
C ALA A 5 -18.31 -25.91 -11.94
N GLY A 6 -18.52 -27.04 -11.26
CA GLY A 6 -17.60 -27.53 -10.21
C GLY A 6 -16.24 -27.90 -10.77
N VAL A 7 -16.19 -28.61 -11.90
CA VAL A 7 -14.94 -29.04 -12.56
C VAL A 7 -14.12 -27.83 -13.04
N ILE A 8 -14.76 -26.84 -13.65
CA ILE A 8 -14.09 -25.59 -14.07
C ILE A 8 -13.53 -24.84 -12.86
N SER A 9 -14.27 -24.79 -11.75
CA SER A 9 -13.84 -24.05 -10.55
C SER A 9 -12.64 -24.71 -9.87
N VAL A 10 -12.51 -26.04 -9.90
CA VAL A 10 -11.33 -26.77 -9.40
C VAL A 10 -10.09 -26.50 -10.26
N VAL A 11 -10.22 -26.54 -11.60
CA VAL A 11 -9.09 -26.23 -12.50
C VAL A 11 -8.62 -24.78 -12.33
N LEU A 12 -9.56 -23.84 -12.17
CA LEU A 12 -9.24 -22.43 -11.92
C LEU A 12 -8.56 -22.23 -10.56
N PHE A 13 -9.00 -22.96 -9.53
CA PHE A 13 -8.36 -22.97 -8.21
C PHE A 13 -6.89 -23.41 -8.32
N GLU A 14 -6.61 -24.56 -8.93
CA GLU A 14 -5.24 -25.09 -9.06
C GLU A 14 -4.35 -24.16 -9.87
N SER A 15 -4.88 -23.61 -10.96
CA SER A 15 -4.17 -22.65 -11.81
C SER A 15 -3.80 -21.38 -11.04
N LYS A 16 -4.72 -20.78 -10.28
CA LYS A 16 -4.44 -19.57 -9.50
C LYS A 16 -3.52 -19.83 -8.32
N LEU A 17 -3.58 -21.01 -7.72
CA LEU A 17 -2.64 -21.38 -6.66
C LEU A 17 -1.21 -21.50 -7.19
N SER A 18 -1.03 -22.06 -8.39
CA SER A 18 0.27 -22.09 -9.07
C SER A 18 0.79 -20.68 -9.38
N GLU A 19 -0.08 -19.80 -9.88
CA GLU A 19 0.25 -18.39 -10.17
C GLU A 19 0.68 -17.63 -8.90
N ALA A 20 0.00 -17.83 -7.77
CA ALA A 20 0.40 -17.24 -6.49
C ALA A 20 1.77 -17.74 -6.02
N LYS A 21 2.03 -19.04 -6.15
CA LYS A 21 3.33 -19.64 -5.81
C LYS A 21 4.44 -19.06 -6.68
N GLU A 22 4.18 -18.79 -7.96
CA GLU A 22 5.18 -18.17 -8.84
C GLU A 22 5.42 -16.71 -8.50
N ALA A 23 4.36 -15.92 -8.28
CA ALA A 23 4.50 -14.54 -7.83
C ALA A 23 5.33 -14.40 -6.54
N LEU A 24 5.15 -15.33 -5.58
CA LEU A 24 5.97 -15.38 -4.37
C LEU A 24 7.45 -15.64 -4.67
N LYS A 25 7.77 -16.59 -5.56
CA LYS A 25 9.16 -16.87 -5.95
C LYS A 25 9.82 -15.66 -6.61
N GLU A 26 9.05 -14.89 -7.37
CA GLU A 26 9.50 -13.67 -8.05
C GLU A 26 9.56 -12.44 -7.13
N GLY A 27 9.26 -12.59 -5.83
CA GLY A 27 9.30 -11.46 -4.89
C GLY A 27 8.09 -10.52 -5.00
N ARG A 28 7.03 -10.90 -5.73
CA ARG A 28 5.82 -10.09 -5.98
C ARG A 28 4.76 -10.36 -4.92
N GLY A 29 5.02 -9.94 -3.68
CA GLY A 29 4.14 -10.21 -2.53
C GLY A 29 2.72 -9.65 -2.70
N THR A 30 2.60 -8.42 -3.19
CA THR A 30 1.28 -7.77 -3.38
C THR A 30 0.43 -8.55 -4.40
N ASP A 31 1.03 -8.93 -5.53
CA ASP A 31 0.37 -9.74 -6.56
C ASP A 31 -0.06 -11.09 -6.01
N ALA A 32 0.85 -11.79 -5.33
CA ALA A 32 0.57 -13.09 -4.71
C ALA A 32 -0.62 -13.00 -3.74
N SER A 33 -0.67 -11.96 -2.90
CA SER A 33 -1.77 -11.75 -1.95
C SER A 33 -3.12 -11.53 -2.65
N GLY A 34 -3.12 -10.80 -3.76
CA GLY A 34 -4.29 -10.59 -4.61
C GLY A 34 -4.77 -11.89 -5.24
N ILE A 35 -3.84 -12.68 -5.80
CA ILE A 35 -4.13 -13.98 -6.41
C ILE A 35 -4.70 -14.97 -5.39
N LEU A 36 -4.17 -15.00 -4.15
CA LEU A 36 -4.68 -15.87 -3.09
C LEU A 36 -6.11 -15.52 -2.64
N ASN A 37 -6.57 -14.27 -2.82
CA ASN A 37 -7.98 -13.93 -2.63
C ASN A 37 -8.87 -14.55 -3.72
N VAL A 38 -8.35 -14.63 -4.96
CA VAL A 38 -9.05 -15.28 -6.08
C VAL A 38 -9.09 -16.80 -5.89
N VAL A 39 -8.02 -17.40 -5.35
CA VAL A 39 -7.98 -18.83 -4.98
C VAL A 39 -9.12 -19.17 -4.01
N GLU A 40 -9.32 -18.37 -2.95
CA GLU A 40 -10.43 -18.58 -2.02
C GLU A 40 -11.80 -18.42 -2.68
N LEU A 41 -11.96 -17.43 -3.56
CA LEU A 41 -13.22 -17.20 -4.27
C LEU A 41 -13.60 -18.43 -5.11
N TYR A 42 -12.63 -19.04 -5.80
CA TYR A 42 -12.87 -20.24 -6.59
C TYR A 42 -13.09 -21.48 -5.74
N SER A 43 -12.37 -21.63 -4.62
CA SER A 43 -12.63 -22.73 -3.68
C SER A 43 -14.05 -22.66 -3.10
N LYS A 44 -14.51 -21.47 -2.69
CA LYS A 44 -15.90 -21.24 -2.23
C LYS A 44 -16.92 -21.59 -3.31
N ARG A 45 -16.68 -21.17 -4.56
CA ARG A 45 -17.59 -21.45 -5.70
C ARG A 45 -17.61 -22.93 -6.09
N ALA A 46 -16.50 -23.63 -5.92
CA ALA A 46 -16.39 -25.06 -6.18
C ALA A 46 -16.92 -25.93 -5.04
N GLU A 47 -17.28 -25.33 -3.89
CA GLU A 47 -17.62 -26.04 -2.65
C GLU A 47 -16.52 -26.99 -2.18
N VAL A 48 -15.25 -26.65 -2.46
CA VAL A 48 -14.07 -27.39 -2.00
C VAL A 48 -13.41 -26.64 -0.85
N PRO A 49 -12.89 -27.34 0.18
CA PRO A 49 -12.17 -26.67 1.26
C PRO A 49 -10.92 -25.97 0.73
N VAL A 50 -10.64 -24.78 1.25
CA VAL A 50 -9.37 -24.09 1.02
C VAL A 50 -8.27 -24.92 1.68
N PRO A 51 -7.23 -25.37 0.96
CA PRO A 51 -6.12 -26.10 1.56
C PRO A 51 -5.39 -25.24 2.59
N GLY A 52 -4.90 -25.86 3.67
CA GLY A 52 -4.16 -25.15 4.72
C GLY A 52 -2.95 -24.38 4.20
N GLU A 53 -2.29 -24.88 3.16
CA GLU A 53 -1.15 -24.20 2.53
C GLU A 53 -1.48 -22.79 1.99
N VAL A 54 -2.75 -22.51 1.67
CA VAL A 54 -3.16 -21.19 1.17
C VAL A 54 -2.96 -20.12 2.24
N GLU A 55 -3.18 -20.46 3.51
CA GLU A 55 -3.00 -19.52 4.62
C GLU A 55 -1.52 -19.25 4.87
N ASP A 56 -0.67 -20.28 4.81
CA ASP A 56 0.78 -20.12 4.92
C ASP A 56 1.33 -19.26 3.77
N LEU A 57 0.86 -19.48 2.54
CA LEU A 57 1.23 -18.66 1.38
C LEU A 57 0.75 -17.22 1.53
N ARG A 58 -0.42 -17.01 2.13
CA ARG A 58 -0.98 -15.67 2.38
C ARG A 58 -0.16 -14.93 3.41
N HIS A 59 0.24 -15.60 4.48
CA HIS A 59 1.15 -15.03 5.48
C HIS A 59 2.46 -14.57 4.82
N ASN A 60 3.09 -15.46 4.04
CA ASN A 60 4.33 -15.14 3.32
C ASN A 60 4.15 -13.98 2.31
N ALA A 61 3.01 -13.93 1.61
CA ALA A 61 2.70 -12.84 0.69
C ALA A 61 2.59 -11.50 1.40
N TYR A 62 1.98 -11.46 2.59
CA TYR A 62 1.87 -10.23 3.38
C TYR A 62 3.20 -9.79 3.96
N GLU A 63 4.02 -10.71 4.47
CA GLU A 63 5.37 -10.39 4.94
C GLU A 63 6.24 -9.82 3.81
N LEU A 64 6.21 -10.44 2.63
CA LEU A 64 6.91 -9.95 1.45
C LEU A 64 6.36 -8.59 0.99
N SER A 65 5.04 -8.38 1.06
CA SER A 65 4.41 -7.11 0.72
C SER A 65 4.83 -5.97 1.64
N VAL A 66 5.02 -6.24 2.94
CA VAL A 66 5.58 -5.25 3.88
C VAL A 66 6.95 -4.78 3.39
N ASN A 67 7.83 -5.73 3.04
CA ASN A 67 9.16 -5.41 2.54
C ASN A 67 9.11 -4.63 1.20
N ASN A 68 8.30 -5.08 0.24
CA ASN A 68 8.13 -4.38 -1.03
C ASN A 68 7.65 -2.93 -0.81
N LYS A 69 6.66 -2.72 0.08
CA LYS A 69 6.10 -1.41 0.35
C LYS A 69 7.06 -0.48 1.08
N ILE A 70 7.96 -1.00 1.92
CA ILE A 70 9.07 -0.19 2.47
C ILE A 70 10.02 0.27 1.37
N THR A 71 10.37 -0.62 0.44
CA THR A 71 11.22 -0.25 -0.71
C THR A 71 10.55 0.82 -1.57
N GLU A 72 9.28 0.62 -1.95
CA GLU A 72 8.50 1.60 -2.72
C GLU A 72 8.42 2.96 -2.00
N ALA A 73 8.16 2.97 -0.69
CA ALA A 73 8.10 4.20 0.09
C ALA A 73 9.44 4.95 0.09
N ARG A 74 10.55 4.22 0.14
CA ARG A 74 11.89 4.80 0.11
C ARG A 74 12.20 5.41 -1.26
N GLU A 75 11.90 4.70 -2.34
CA GLU A 75 12.07 5.20 -3.70
C GLU A 75 11.21 6.44 -3.95
N ALA A 76 9.97 6.46 -3.44
CA ALA A 76 9.09 7.62 -3.54
C ALA A 76 9.65 8.83 -2.77
N LEU A 77 10.16 8.62 -1.55
CA LEU A 77 10.85 9.67 -0.78
C LEU A 77 12.08 10.22 -1.54
N ASP A 78 12.91 9.34 -2.10
CA ASP A 78 14.09 9.74 -2.90
C ASP A 78 13.68 10.56 -4.13
N ASN A 79 12.54 10.25 -4.74
CA ASN A 79 11.96 10.97 -5.88
C ASN A 79 11.15 12.23 -5.48
N ARG A 80 11.11 12.57 -4.18
CA ARG A 80 10.29 13.65 -3.63
C ARG A 80 8.78 13.52 -3.88
N ASP A 81 8.29 12.29 -4.03
CA ASP A 81 6.86 11.99 -4.16
C ASP A 81 6.28 11.57 -2.80
N TYR A 82 5.86 12.56 -2.01
CA TYR A 82 5.27 12.30 -0.72
C TYR A 82 3.95 11.53 -0.80
N SER A 83 3.22 11.65 -1.91
CA SER A 83 1.91 11.01 -2.08
C SER A 83 2.08 9.50 -2.22
N ASP A 84 2.99 9.09 -3.11
CA ASP A 84 3.31 7.67 -3.31
C ASP A 84 4.00 7.08 -2.07
N ALA A 85 4.87 7.85 -1.40
CA ALA A 85 5.49 7.42 -0.15
C ALA A 85 4.44 7.11 0.94
N LEU A 86 3.48 8.02 1.15
CA LEU A 86 2.41 7.82 2.13
C LEU A 86 1.47 6.68 1.74
N GLY A 87 1.20 6.50 0.44
CA GLY A 87 0.42 5.37 -0.08
C GLY A 87 1.10 4.03 0.21
N ALA A 88 2.41 3.94 -0.04
CA ALA A 88 3.19 2.74 0.23
C ALA A 88 3.27 2.43 1.74
N LEU A 89 3.50 3.43 2.58
CA LEU A 89 3.50 3.29 4.05
C LEU A 89 2.13 2.84 4.59
N ALA A 90 1.02 3.36 4.05
CA ALA A 90 -0.30 2.84 4.40
C ALA A 90 -0.45 1.34 4.05
N GLY A 91 0.16 0.90 2.95
CA GLY A 91 0.25 -0.52 2.60
C GLY A 91 1.01 -1.35 3.63
N VAL A 92 2.13 -0.83 4.17
CA VAL A 92 2.88 -1.48 5.26
C VAL A 92 2.00 -1.73 6.48
N GLU A 93 1.27 -0.71 6.96
CA GLU A 93 0.37 -0.85 8.11
C GLU A 93 -0.72 -1.91 7.85
N VAL A 94 -1.32 -1.89 6.67
CA VAL A 94 -2.38 -2.83 6.29
C VAL A 94 -1.87 -4.27 6.31
N TYR A 95 -0.72 -4.54 5.68
CA TYR A 95 -0.19 -5.90 5.59
C TYR A 95 0.37 -6.39 6.93
N ALA A 96 1.12 -5.57 7.66
CA ALA A 96 1.63 -5.92 8.99
C ALA A 96 0.49 -6.27 9.96
N LYS A 97 -0.59 -5.47 9.95
CA LYS A 97 -1.78 -5.72 10.76
C LYS A 97 -2.48 -7.03 10.41
N ARG A 98 -2.53 -7.41 9.12
CA ARG A 98 -3.19 -8.67 8.68
C ARG A 98 -2.52 -9.93 9.22
N ILE A 99 -1.21 -9.87 9.46
CA ILE A 99 -0.43 -11.00 9.99
C ILE A 99 -0.01 -10.79 11.45
N GLY A 100 -0.47 -9.72 12.09
CA GLY A 100 -0.22 -9.47 13.52
C GLY A 100 1.25 -9.19 13.87
N ILE A 101 2.03 -8.68 12.92
CA ILE A 101 3.42 -8.26 13.16
C ILE A 101 3.50 -6.75 13.39
N PRO A 102 4.51 -6.24 14.13
CA PRO A 102 4.78 -4.82 14.17
C PRO A 102 5.22 -4.30 12.79
N THR A 103 5.01 -3.02 12.54
CA THR A 103 5.62 -2.35 11.40
C THR A 103 7.15 -2.32 11.53
N PRO A 104 7.91 -2.26 10.41
CA PRO A 104 9.35 -2.16 10.44
C PRO A 104 9.87 -0.95 11.24
N PRO A 105 11.06 -1.02 11.86
CA PRO A 105 11.59 0.06 12.72
C PRO A 105 11.68 1.43 12.05
N GLU A 106 11.99 1.48 10.75
CA GLU A 106 12.09 2.71 9.96
C GLU A 106 10.74 3.34 9.59
N PHE A 107 9.64 2.63 9.83
CA PHE A 107 8.30 3.03 9.39
C PHE A 107 7.91 4.44 9.88
N GLU A 108 8.02 4.70 11.18
CA GLU A 108 7.62 5.99 11.76
C GLU A 108 8.53 7.14 11.29
N SER A 109 9.83 6.89 11.13
CA SER A 109 10.74 7.89 10.58
C SER A 109 10.41 8.26 9.14
N MET A 110 10.12 7.27 8.29
CA MET A 110 9.74 7.50 6.89
C MET A 110 8.38 8.21 6.77
N LYS A 111 7.44 7.87 7.65
CA LYS A 111 6.13 8.52 7.72
C LYS A 111 6.26 10.00 8.09
N ASN A 112 7.10 10.31 9.07
CA ASN A 112 7.40 11.69 9.45
C ASN A 112 8.15 12.44 8.34
N GLU A 113 9.08 11.79 7.65
CA GLU A 113 9.76 12.38 6.50
C GLU A 113 8.78 12.74 5.38
N ALA A 114 7.87 11.82 5.03
CA ALA A 114 6.84 12.06 4.02
C ALA A 114 5.89 13.20 4.42
N TYR A 115 5.49 13.31 5.70
CA TYR A 115 4.68 14.44 6.17
C TYR A 115 5.41 15.78 6.08
N ASN A 116 6.68 15.86 6.49
CA ASN A 116 7.48 17.07 6.34
C ASN A 116 7.61 17.45 4.86
N MET A 117 7.89 16.49 4.00
CA MET A 117 7.99 16.71 2.56
C MET A 117 6.67 17.23 1.97
N ALA A 118 5.53 16.68 2.39
CA ALA A 118 4.21 17.14 1.97
C ALA A 118 3.96 18.60 2.39
N ILE A 119 4.33 18.96 3.62
CA ILE A 119 4.24 20.33 4.14
C ILE A 119 5.11 21.27 3.31
N ASP A 120 6.39 20.94 3.12
CA ASP A 120 7.34 21.79 2.41
C ASP A 120 6.93 22.03 0.95
N LEU A 121 6.49 20.99 0.25
CA LEU A 121 6.09 21.09 -1.15
C LEU A 121 4.79 21.90 -1.31
N ASN A 122 3.81 21.71 -0.42
CA ASN A 122 2.57 22.50 -0.47
C ASN A 122 2.79 23.96 -0.04
N LEU A 123 3.68 24.24 0.92
CA LEU A 123 4.08 25.62 1.22
C LEU A 123 4.72 26.30 0.00
N LYS A 124 5.63 25.60 -0.69
CA LYS A 124 6.23 26.09 -1.94
C LYS A 124 5.16 26.42 -2.99
N SER A 125 4.21 25.50 -3.23
CA SER A 125 3.12 25.72 -4.17
C SER A 125 2.23 26.91 -3.78
N ALA A 126 1.93 27.10 -2.49
CA ALA A 126 1.17 28.26 -2.01
C ALA A 126 1.91 29.58 -2.30
N PHE A 127 3.24 29.63 -2.13
CA PHE A 127 4.04 30.82 -2.46
C PHE A 127 4.09 31.09 -3.97
N GLU A 128 4.19 30.05 -4.79
CA GLU A 128 4.13 30.16 -6.26
C GLU A 128 2.76 30.71 -6.70
N ALA A 129 1.66 30.12 -6.22
CA ALA A 129 0.29 30.57 -6.50
C ALA A 129 0.02 32.01 -6.02
N LYS A 130 0.65 32.43 -4.92
CA LYS A 130 0.59 33.83 -4.45
C LYS A 130 1.21 34.80 -5.45
N ASN A 131 2.34 34.45 -6.08
CA ASN A 131 2.96 35.30 -7.09
C ASN A 131 2.05 35.45 -8.33
N ASP A 132 1.27 34.41 -8.62
CA ASP A 132 0.33 34.37 -9.75
C ASP A 132 -1.06 34.93 -9.41
N ASN A 133 -1.30 35.37 -8.17
CA ASN A 133 -2.61 35.76 -7.65
C ASN A 133 -3.69 34.65 -7.81
N ASN A 134 -3.29 33.38 -7.79
CA ASN A 134 -4.19 32.23 -7.87
C ASN A 134 -4.66 31.83 -6.46
N TYR A 135 -5.69 32.49 -5.96
CA TYR A 135 -6.20 32.27 -4.61
C TYR A 135 -6.75 30.87 -4.35
N ALA A 136 -7.29 30.19 -5.37
CA ALA A 136 -7.81 28.82 -5.22
C ALA A 136 -6.67 27.83 -4.92
N ASP A 137 -5.54 27.97 -5.61
CA ASP A 137 -4.38 27.11 -5.38
C ASP A 137 -3.72 27.41 -4.04
N ILE A 138 -3.68 28.69 -3.61
CA ILE A 138 -3.22 29.06 -2.26
C ILE A 138 -4.07 28.35 -1.19
N GLU A 139 -5.39 28.45 -1.27
CA GLU A 139 -6.29 27.82 -0.30
C GLU A 139 -6.12 26.29 -0.27
N SER A 140 -6.07 25.67 -1.44
CA SER A 140 -5.84 24.22 -1.58
C SER A 140 -4.51 23.79 -0.94
N SER A 141 -3.41 24.45 -1.29
CA SER A 141 -2.09 24.14 -0.75
C SER A 141 -2.01 24.33 0.77
N ILE A 142 -2.60 25.40 1.32
CA ILE A 142 -2.63 25.63 2.76
C ILE A 142 -3.45 24.54 3.49
N ASN A 143 -4.59 24.11 2.92
CA ASN A 143 -5.37 23.02 3.49
C ASN A 143 -4.56 21.71 3.58
N PHE A 144 -3.74 21.40 2.58
CA PHE A 144 -2.84 20.25 2.62
C PHE A 144 -1.77 20.40 3.70
N VAL A 145 -1.16 21.58 3.83
CA VAL A 145 -0.18 21.88 4.90
C VAL A 145 -0.78 21.61 6.27
N GLU A 146 -1.96 22.17 6.55
CA GLU A 146 -2.65 21.99 7.84
C GLU A 146 -3.00 20.52 8.10
N MET A 147 -3.49 19.82 7.07
CA MET A 147 -3.83 18.40 7.18
C MET A 147 -2.61 17.55 7.54
N TYR A 148 -1.49 17.73 6.84
CA TYR A 148 -0.29 16.92 7.08
C TYR A 148 0.44 17.30 8.37
N ALA A 149 0.47 18.58 8.73
CA ALA A 149 0.97 19.04 10.03
C ALA A 149 0.18 18.39 11.18
N LYS A 150 -1.16 18.39 11.08
CA LYS A 150 -2.03 17.72 12.07
C LYS A 150 -1.79 16.22 12.13
N LYS A 151 -1.68 15.53 10.99
CA LYS A 151 -1.41 14.08 10.94
C LYS A 151 -0.06 13.71 11.53
N GLY A 152 0.97 14.52 11.28
CA GLY A 152 2.32 14.33 11.82
C GLY A 152 2.51 14.84 13.24
N SER A 153 1.53 15.52 13.84
CA SER A 153 1.72 16.30 15.07
C SER A 153 2.91 17.27 14.97
N MET A 154 3.04 17.93 13.82
CA MET A 154 4.14 18.83 13.46
C MET A 154 3.68 20.28 13.55
N ASP A 155 4.61 21.15 13.93
CA ASP A 155 4.40 22.58 13.78
C ASP A 155 4.48 22.97 12.31
N ILE A 156 3.57 23.83 11.86
CA ILE A 156 3.67 24.43 10.53
C ILE A 156 4.85 25.39 10.54
N PRO A 157 5.87 25.20 9.67
CA PRO A 157 7.00 26.11 9.60
C PRO A 157 6.53 27.54 9.32
N GLN A 158 6.90 28.49 10.19
CA GLN A 158 6.53 29.90 10.04
C GLN A 158 7.44 30.71 9.09
N LYS A 159 8.38 30.09 8.37
CA LYS A 159 9.49 30.79 7.67
C LYS A 159 9.29 30.79 6.15
N CYS A 160 9.59 31.85 5.38
CA CYS A 160 10.11 33.20 5.59
C CYS A 160 9.52 34.11 4.50
#